data_AF-A0A0J9U0C9-F1
#
_entry.id   AF-A0A0J9U0C9-F1
#
_cell.length_a   1.000
_cell.length_b   1.000
_cell.length_c   1.000
_cell.angle_alpha   90.00
_cell.angle_beta   90.00
_cell.angle_gamma   90.00
#
_symmetry.space_group_name_H-M   'P 1'
#
loop_
_entity.id
_entity.type
_entity.pdbx_description
1 polymer ?
#
loop_
_entity_poly.entity_id
_entity_poly.type
_entity_poly.pdbx_seq_one_letter_code
_entity_poly.pdbx_strand_id
1 'polypeptide(L)'
;MSNGTDNSLDKIREDYSFIANSVFYKIYKEFDKTCKDYQGDRDASCPPDNLGDSGTPTEVTDLLKKLYSNYYRVKEAYGGRNNDYFTYYLDEAKKIGCICLKYWLYDQTITKELEDDQINALFQGWKNHIENEIIYKNLKPCKFYNLNKDEINNIRKVYALYTIFYENNKNWGSCNSDKCEYMDYFGEALDEFINGINSCSGKPSTDNYCKEFDEFVNLCKDKNQNAGISIYHEYMGYSPDGSNKYLLSVEKYKDKPLYIYLKDKEMLNFLKTSNFLSNKSTTIAATSVVGSAIGLSSIFYYFYKVNLNDIFKYKCCITINIKYASKFLLL
;
A
#
# COMPACT_ATOMS: atom_id res chain seq x y z
N MET A 1 12.36 20.32 -13.54
CA MET A 1 13.39 19.75 -12.64
C MET A 1 13.01 20.17 -11.24
N SER A 2 12.22 19.38 -10.50
CA SER A 2 12.10 19.57 -9.06
C SER A 2 13.32 18.90 -8.43
N ASN A 3 14.01 19.61 -7.55
CA ASN A 3 14.95 18.96 -6.64
C ASN A 3 14.10 18.00 -5.80
N GLY A 4 14.28 16.69 -6.01
CA GLY A 4 13.52 15.67 -5.31
C GLY A 4 13.75 15.81 -3.82
N THR A 5 12.69 16.09 -3.08
CA THR A 5 12.70 15.99 -1.62
C THR A 5 13.06 14.55 -1.28
N ASP A 6 14.13 14.37 -0.51
CA ASP A 6 14.55 13.06 -0.06
C ASP A 6 13.50 12.56 0.95
N ASN A 7 12.68 11.64 0.44
CA ASN A 7 11.55 11.05 1.13
C ASN A 7 11.90 9.65 1.68
N SER A 8 13.17 9.42 2.02
CA SER A 8 13.60 8.21 2.71
C SER A 8 12.93 8.12 4.09
N LEU A 9 12.74 6.88 4.57
CA LEU A 9 12.07 6.64 5.86
C LEU A 9 12.82 7.26 7.05
N ASP A 10 14.15 7.36 6.95
CA ASP A 10 14.98 8.03 7.96
C ASP A 10 14.69 9.52 8.06
N LYS A 11 14.39 10.19 6.94
CA LYS A 11 13.97 11.60 6.94
C LYS A 11 12.51 11.79 7.37
N ILE A 12 11.60 10.93 6.89
CA ILE A 12 10.20 10.92 7.35
C ILE A 12 10.14 10.81 8.89
N ARG A 13 10.98 9.96 9.48
CA ARG A 13 11.09 9.80 10.94
C ARG A 13 11.42 11.10 11.69
N GLU A 14 12.25 11.97 11.12
CA GLU A 14 12.67 13.22 11.78
C GLU A 14 11.48 14.14 12.06
N ASP A 15 10.49 14.12 11.18
CA ASP A 15 9.25 14.88 11.35
C ASP A 15 8.14 14.08 12.06
N TYR A 16 8.14 12.76 11.93
CA TYR A 16 7.11 11.88 12.48
C TYR A 16 7.68 10.86 13.46
N SER A 17 7.83 11.28 14.71
CA SER A 17 8.37 10.44 15.80
C SER A 17 7.64 9.10 16.00
N PHE A 18 6.36 8.98 15.60
CA PHE A 18 5.64 7.70 15.66
C PHE A 18 6.21 6.66 14.68
N ILE A 19 6.77 7.09 13.54
CA ILE A 19 7.47 6.22 12.59
C ILE A 19 8.66 5.55 13.27
N ALA A 20 9.43 6.29 14.07
CA ALA A 20 10.57 5.75 14.82
C ALA A 20 10.17 4.58 15.75
N ASN A 21 8.95 4.64 16.28
CA ASN A 21 8.43 3.65 17.21
C ASN A 21 7.72 2.48 16.51
N SER A 22 7.40 2.62 15.22
CA SER A 22 6.74 1.59 14.43
C SER A 22 7.62 0.34 14.29
N VAL A 23 6.98 -0.84 14.28
CA VAL A 23 7.71 -2.08 14.07
C VAL A 23 8.32 -2.15 12.66
N PHE A 24 7.66 -1.54 11.68
CA PHE A 24 8.19 -1.40 10.32
C PHE A 24 9.56 -0.72 10.34
N TYR A 25 9.66 0.46 10.95
CA TYR A 25 10.92 1.21 10.99
C TYR A 25 12.02 0.44 11.72
N LYS A 26 11.68 -0.25 12.82
CA LYS A 26 12.66 -1.05 13.57
C LYS A 26 13.21 -2.22 12.77
N ILE A 27 12.36 -2.91 11.99
CA ILE A 27 12.81 -3.93 11.04
C ILE A 27 13.66 -3.31 9.94
N TYR A 28 13.22 -2.18 9.36
CA TYR A 28 13.98 -1.45 8.34
C TYR A 28 15.38 -1.08 8.83
N LYS A 29 15.54 -0.57 10.05
CA LYS A 29 16.85 -0.21 10.62
C LYS A 29 17.76 -1.39 10.91
N GLU A 30 17.21 -2.59 11.06
CA GLU A 30 18.03 -3.78 11.16
C GLU A 30 18.84 -4.04 9.87
N PHE A 31 18.37 -3.52 8.74
CA PHE A 31 19.04 -3.66 7.44
C PHE A 31 20.26 -2.76 7.26
N ASP A 32 20.46 -1.78 8.15
CA ASP A 32 21.66 -0.94 8.18
C ASP A 32 22.82 -1.59 8.94
N LYS A 33 22.52 -2.60 9.77
CA LYS A 33 23.53 -3.30 10.57
C LYS A 33 24.41 -4.19 9.71
N THR A 34 25.68 -4.26 10.10
CA THR A 34 26.65 -5.08 9.39
C THR A 34 26.40 -6.55 9.71
N CYS A 35 26.71 -7.46 8.78
CA CYS A 35 26.58 -8.90 9.05
C CYS A 35 27.50 -9.37 10.19
N LYS A 36 28.62 -8.67 10.42
CA LYS A 36 29.61 -8.98 11.47
C LYS A 36 29.13 -8.64 12.88
N ASP A 37 28.01 -7.92 12.99
CA ASP A 37 27.44 -7.54 14.29
C ASP A 37 26.81 -8.76 15.00
N TYR A 38 26.56 -9.87 14.30
CA TYR A 38 25.87 -11.06 14.81
C TYR A 38 26.82 -12.24 15.01
N GLN A 39 27.59 -12.24 16.10
CA GLN A 39 28.53 -13.33 16.40
C GLN A 39 27.88 -14.73 16.48
N GLY A 40 26.58 -14.80 16.79
CA GLY A 40 25.83 -16.04 16.93
C GLY A 40 25.57 -16.80 15.61
N ASP A 41 25.60 -16.11 14.47
CA ASP A 41 25.30 -16.73 13.16
C ASP A 41 26.53 -17.31 12.44
N ARG A 42 27.74 -17.13 13.02
CA ARG A 42 29.03 -17.56 12.44
C ARG A 42 29.26 -17.01 11.02
N ASP A 43 28.96 -15.73 10.84
CA ASP A 43 29.05 -15.01 9.57
C ASP A 43 28.13 -15.58 8.46
N ALA A 44 27.11 -16.37 8.82
CA ALA A 44 26.23 -16.97 7.83
C ALA A 44 25.37 -15.94 7.09
N SER A 45 25.09 -14.77 7.70
CA SER A 45 24.48 -13.64 7.02
C SER A 45 25.46 -12.80 6.23
N CYS A 46 26.78 -13.04 6.31
CA CYS A 46 27.75 -12.31 5.51
C CYS A 46 27.81 -12.84 4.07
N PRO A 47 27.87 -11.93 3.07
CA PRO A 47 27.98 -12.34 1.68
C PRO A 47 29.36 -12.95 1.40
N PRO A 48 29.46 -13.91 0.46
CA PRO A 48 30.75 -14.41 0.02
C PRO A 48 31.56 -13.31 -0.68
N ASP A 49 32.89 -13.40 -0.61
CA ASP A 49 33.80 -12.37 -1.14
C ASP A 49 33.61 -12.13 -2.65
N ASN A 50 33.28 -13.19 -3.38
CA ASN A 50 33.06 -13.21 -4.83
C ASN A 50 31.60 -12.95 -5.25
N LEU A 51 30.75 -12.43 -4.36
CA LEU A 51 29.37 -12.09 -4.70
C LEU A 51 29.32 -10.96 -5.76
N GLY A 52 28.65 -11.24 -6.88
CA GLY A 52 28.46 -10.31 -8.00
C GLY A 52 29.19 -10.77 -9.26
N ASP A 53 28.84 -10.14 -10.39
CA ASP A 53 29.44 -10.46 -11.68
C ASP A 53 30.67 -9.59 -11.97
N SER A 54 31.61 -10.13 -12.76
CA SER A 54 32.79 -9.37 -13.19
C SER A 54 32.36 -8.18 -14.06
N GLY A 55 32.89 -6.99 -13.77
CA GLY A 55 32.54 -5.76 -14.48
C GLY A 55 31.28 -5.06 -13.98
N THR A 56 30.58 -5.60 -12.99
CA THR A 56 29.50 -4.89 -12.30
C THR A 56 30.06 -3.67 -11.56
N PRO A 57 29.41 -2.48 -11.65
CA PRO A 57 29.83 -1.30 -10.91
C PRO A 57 29.90 -1.55 -9.40
N THR A 58 30.90 -0.99 -8.73
CA THR A 58 31.15 -1.21 -7.30
C THR A 58 29.92 -0.91 -6.43
N GLU A 59 29.18 0.14 -6.74
CA GLU A 59 27.96 0.50 -5.98
C GLU A 59 26.83 -0.54 -6.10
N VAL A 60 26.71 -1.20 -7.27
CA VAL A 60 25.76 -2.29 -7.50
C VAL A 60 26.22 -3.53 -6.73
N THR A 61 27.51 -3.86 -6.78
CA THR A 61 28.09 -4.98 -6.02
C THR A 61 27.93 -4.78 -4.51
N ASP A 62 28.16 -3.58 -4.01
CA ASP A 62 28.00 -3.25 -2.58
C ASP A 62 26.53 -3.34 -2.15
N LEU A 63 25.60 -2.85 -2.98
CA LEU A 63 24.16 -2.99 -2.72
C LEU A 63 23.73 -4.46 -2.75
N LEU A 64 24.25 -5.26 -3.68
CA LEU A 64 24.00 -6.69 -3.77
C LEU A 64 24.49 -7.44 -2.52
N LYS A 65 25.68 -7.11 -2.01
CA LYS A 65 26.23 -7.65 -0.75
C LYS A 65 25.36 -7.34 0.46
N LYS A 66 24.83 -6.12 0.55
CA LYS A 66 23.88 -5.75 1.59
C LYS A 66 22.54 -6.48 1.42
N LEU A 67 22.02 -6.58 0.19
CA LEU A 67 20.80 -7.30 -0.12
C LEU A 67 20.90 -8.78 0.27
N TYR A 68 22.04 -9.44 0.00
CA TYR A 68 22.31 -10.80 0.45
C TYR A 68 22.13 -10.93 1.96
N SER A 69 22.80 -10.06 2.72
CA SER A 69 22.77 -10.07 4.18
C SER A 69 21.34 -9.90 4.70
N ASN A 70 20.65 -8.89 4.19
CA ASN A 70 19.30 -8.53 4.65
C ASN A 70 18.28 -9.60 4.28
N TYR A 71 18.37 -10.17 3.07
CA TYR A 71 17.52 -11.27 2.66
C TYR A 71 17.76 -12.53 3.50
N TYR A 72 19.02 -12.85 3.83
CA TYR A 72 19.34 -13.96 4.72
C TYR A 72 18.62 -13.81 6.08
N ARG A 73 18.72 -12.62 6.69
CA ARG A 73 18.09 -12.33 7.99
C ARG A 73 16.57 -12.51 7.91
N VAL A 74 15.92 -11.92 6.89
CA VAL A 74 14.46 -12.06 6.66
C VAL A 74 14.07 -13.52 6.46
N LYS A 75 14.88 -14.30 5.73
CA LYS A 75 14.63 -15.73 5.53
C LYS A 75 14.73 -16.54 6.81
N GLU A 76 15.73 -16.32 7.65
CA GLU A 76 15.82 -17.05 8.92
C GLU A 76 14.65 -16.70 9.84
N ALA A 77 14.19 -15.44 9.84
CA ALA A 77 12.97 -15.04 10.54
C ALA A 77 11.73 -15.78 10.02
N TYR A 78 11.52 -15.77 8.70
CA TYR A 78 10.41 -16.44 8.03
C TYR A 78 10.40 -17.96 8.29
N GLY A 79 11.58 -18.58 8.36
CA GLY A 79 11.74 -20.00 8.68
C GLY A 79 11.39 -20.38 10.12
N GLY A 80 10.92 -19.44 10.95
CA GLY A 80 10.45 -19.72 12.30
C GLY A 80 11.57 -19.95 13.31
N ARG A 81 12.83 -19.69 12.94
CA ARG A 81 13.97 -19.86 13.83
C ARG A 81 14.12 -18.62 14.69
N ASN A 82 14.28 -18.83 15.98
CA ASN A 82 14.82 -17.78 16.85
C ASN A 82 16.16 -17.35 16.25
N ASN A 83 16.27 -16.05 15.98
CA ASN A 83 17.47 -15.46 15.42
C ASN A 83 17.77 -14.16 16.16
N ASP A 84 19.03 -13.77 16.10
CA ASP A 84 19.54 -12.60 16.81
C ASP A 84 19.29 -11.29 16.02
N TYR A 85 18.67 -11.38 14.84
CA TYR A 85 18.41 -10.23 13.97
C TYR A 85 17.16 -9.46 14.40
N PHE A 86 16.05 -10.15 14.64
CA PHE A 86 14.76 -9.50 14.96
C PHE A 86 14.25 -9.86 16.34
N THR A 87 15.13 -10.00 17.34
CA THR A 87 14.81 -10.60 18.66
C THR A 87 13.53 -10.07 19.31
N TYR A 88 13.26 -8.77 19.24
CA TYR A 88 12.06 -8.15 19.83
C TYR A 88 10.85 -8.08 18.89
N TYR A 89 11.02 -8.33 17.59
CA TYR A 89 10.01 -8.13 16.54
C TYR A 89 9.95 -9.33 15.58
N LEU A 90 10.25 -10.53 16.08
CA LEU A 90 10.44 -11.72 15.25
C LEU A 90 9.13 -12.12 14.55
N ASP A 91 8.01 -12.03 15.26
CA ASP A 91 6.70 -12.39 14.72
C ASP A 91 6.18 -11.38 13.70
N GLU A 92 6.54 -10.11 13.85
CA GLU A 92 6.27 -9.08 12.86
C GLU A 92 7.21 -9.21 11.66
N ALA A 93 8.50 -9.49 11.86
CA ALA A 93 9.45 -9.74 10.79
C ALA A 93 9.04 -10.93 9.90
N LYS A 94 8.41 -11.98 10.47
CA LYS A 94 7.78 -13.07 9.69
C LYS A 94 6.68 -12.57 8.76
N LYS A 95 5.91 -11.57 9.19
CA LYS A 95 4.73 -11.05 8.47
C LYS A 95 5.11 -9.97 7.44
N ILE A 96 5.97 -9.03 7.82
CA ILE A 96 6.26 -7.82 7.06
C ILE A 96 7.72 -7.66 6.66
N GLY A 97 8.61 -8.56 7.08
CA GLY A 97 10.04 -8.47 6.78
C GLY A 97 10.32 -8.40 5.28
N CYS A 98 9.51 -9.10 4.47
CA CYS A 98 9.66 -9.03 3.02
C CYS A 98 9.31 -7.66 2.43
N ILE A 99 8.21 -7.06 2.91
CA ILE A 99 7.78 -5.73 2.49
C ILE A 99 8.80 -4.68 2.93
N CYS A 100 9.33 -4.80 4.14
CA CYS A 100 10.39 -3.92 4.64
C CYS A 100 11.64 -4.03 3.76
N LEU A 101 12.04 -5.25 3.37
CA LEU A 101 13.21 -5.49 2.53
C LEU A 101 13.04 -4.93 1.12
N LYS A 102 11.85 -5.09 0.53
CA LYS A 102 11.51 -4.51 -0.78
C LYS A 102 11.58 -2.99 -0.74
N TYR A 103 10.93 -2.38 0.25
CA TYR A 103 10.99 -0.95 0.45
C TYR A 103 12.43 -0.47 0.62
N TRP A 104 13.23 -1.12 1.49
CA TRP A 104 14.64 -0.80 1.68
C TRP A 104 15.45 -0.88 0.39
N LEU A 105 15.29 -1.94 -0.41
CA LEU A 105 16.03 -2.09 -1.66
C LEU A 105 15.72 -0.95 -2.62
N TYR A 106 14.43 -0.64 -2.81
CA TYR A 106 14.00 0.43 -3.72
C TYR A 106 14.40 1.83 -3.23
N ASP A 107 14.34 2.06 -1.93
CA ASP A 107 14.81 3.29 -1.30
C ASP A 107 16.32 3.47 -1.51
N GLN A 108 17.12 2.41 -1.29
CA GLN A 108 18.56 2.43 -1.55
C GLN A 108 18.88 2.63 -3.04
N THR A 109 18.14 2.00 -3.95
CA THR A 109 18.33 2.17 -5.40
C THR A 109 18.15 3.63 -5.82
N ILE A 110 17.10 4.30 -5.33
CA ILE A 110 16.86 5.71 -5.67
C ILE A 110 17.82 6.64 -4.95
N THR A 111 18.13 6.39 -3.68
CA THR A 111 19.06 7.22 -2.88
C THR A 111 20.49 7.16 -3.44
N LYS A 112 20.88 6.03 -4.02
CA LYS A 112 22.16 5.86 -4.72
C LYS A 112 22.13 6.35 -6.16
N GLU A 113 20.99 6.88 -6.60
CA GLU A 113 20.79 7.42 -7.95
C GLU A 113 21.09 6.42 -9.07
N LEU A 114 20.94 5.11 -8.82
CA LEU A 114 21.28 4.09 -9.82
C LEU A 114 20.52 4.32 -11.14
N GLU A 115 21.21 4.11 -12.24
CA GLU A 115 20.65 4.16 -13.59
C GLU A 115 20.07 2.81 -14.02
N ASP A 116 19.23 2.80 -15.05
CA ASP A 116 18.48 1.60 -15.47
C ASP A 116 19.37 0.39 -15.78
N ASP A 117 20.54 0.60 -16.38
CA ASP A 117 21.50 -0.47 -16.66
C ASP A 117 22.09 -1.07 -15.37
N GLN A 118 22.36 -0.23 -14.38
CA GLN A 118 22.84 -0.64 -13.05
C GLN A 118 21.75 -1.36 -12.25
N ILE A 119 20.51 -0.90 -12.35
CA ILE A 119 19.33 -1.55 -11.76
C ILE A 119 19.13 -2.93 -12.39
N ASN A 120 19.23 -3.03 -13.72
CA ASN A 120 19.18 -4.32 -14.41
C ASN A 120 20.29 -5.26 -13.91
N ALA A 121 21.51 -4.76 -13.75
CA ALA A 121 22.64 -5.53 -13.21
C ALA A 121 22.38 -5.97 -11.76
N LEU A 122 21.77 -5.13 -10.92
CA LEU A 122 21.38 -5.47 -9.55
C LEU A 122 20.39 -6.64 -9.52
N PHE A 123 19.33 -6.60 -10.33
CA PHE A 123 18.33 -7.69 -10.36
C PHE A 123 18.85 -8.98 -11.00
N GLN A 124 19.74 -8.87 -12.00
CA GLN A 124 20.46 -10.03 -12.54
C GLN A 124 21.36 -10.65 -11.48
N GLY A 125 22.14 -9.84 -10.76
CA GLY A 125 22.98 -10.29 -9.67
C GLY A 125 22.18 -10.94 -8.55
N TRP A 126 21.03 -10.37 -8.17
CA TRP A 126 20.08 -10.99 -7.24
C TRP A 126 19.67 -12.39 -7.69
N LYS A 127 19.24 -12.52 -8.95
CA LYS A 127 18.75 -13.79 -9.49
C LYS A 127 19.87 -14.84 -9.55
N ASN A 128 21.05 -14.44 -10.00
CA ASN A 128 22.18 -15.35 -10.20
C ASN A 128 22.79 -15.82 -8.88
N HIS A 129 22.99 -14.89 -7.93
CA HIS A 129 23.83 -15.11 -6.76
C HIS A 129 23.07 -15.23 -5.44
N ILE A 130 21.83 -14.74 -5.34
CA ILE A 130 21.09 -14.70 -4.07
C ILE A 130 19.86 -15.60 -4.12
N GLU A 131 19.00 -15.44 -5.13
CA GLU A 131 17.77 -16.22 -5.26
C GLU A 131 18.06 -17.72 -5.36
N ASN A 132 19.10 -18.09 -6.11
CA ASN A 132 19.46 -19.47 -6.40
C ASN A 132 20.31 -20.13 -5.31
N GLU A 133 21.23 -19.39 -4.67
CA GLU A 133 22.14 -19.97 -3.68
C GLU A 133 21.47 -20.23 -2.33
N ILE A 134 20.45 -19.44 -2.00
CA ILE A 134 19.76 -19.53 -0.72
C ILE A 134 18.65 -20.62 -0.76
N ILE A 135 18.67 -21.52 -1.74
CA ILE A 135 17.70 -22.62 -1.94
C ILE A 135 17.87 -23.78 -0.94
N TYR A 136 18.86 -23.78 -0.05
CA TYR A 136 19.12 -24.88 0.90
C TYR A 136 17.97 -25.25 1.88
N LYS A 137 16.83 -24.54 1.88
CA LYS A 137 15.64 -24.85 2.71
C LYS A 137 14.27 -24.69 2.03
N ASN A 138 14.20 -24.45 0.71
CA ASN A 138 12.94 -24.13 -0.01
C ASN A 138 12.12 -22.92 0.52
N LEU A 139 12.69 -22.11 1.43
CA LEU A 139 12.05 -20.90 1.93
C LEU A 139 12.45 -19.71 1.04
N LYS A 140 11.48 -19.20 0.27
CA LYS A 140 11.60 -17.98 -0.54
C LYS A 140 10.67 -16.92 0.04
N PRO A 141 11.08 -16.19 1.11
CA PRO A 141 10.21 -15.21 1.75
C PRO A 141 9.91 -14.01 0.85
N CYS A 142 10.80 -13.73 -0.12
CA CYS A 142 10.66 -12.62 -1.05
C CYS A 142 10.97 -13.01 -2.48
N LYS A 143 10.30 -12.31 -3.39
CA LYS A 143 10.59 -12.32 -4.80
C LYS A 143 10.74 -10.89 -5.29
N PHE A 144 11.76 -10.66 -6.11
CA PHE A 144 12.04 -9.37 -6.71
C PHE A 144 11.86 -9.48 -8.22
N TYR A 145 11.22 -8.48 -8.82
CA TYR A 145 11.06 -8.37 -10.26
C TYR A 145 11.99 -7.29 -10.79
N ASN A 146 12.48 -7.48 -12.02
CA ASN A 146 13.35 -6.50 -12.66
C ASN A 146 12.52 -5.29 -13.11
N LEU A 147 12.62 -4.20 -12.35
CA LEU A 147 11.91 -2.93 -12.56
C LEU A 147 12.90 -1.88 -13.09
N ASN A 148 12.41 -0.89 -13.84
CA ASN A 148 13.21 0.29 -14.16
C ASN A 148 13.16 1.35 -13.05
N LYS A 149 13.96 2.41 -13.16
CA LYS A 149 14.09 3.50 -12.18
C LYS A 149 12.76 4.17 -11.86
N ASP A 150 11.95 4.48 -12.87
CA ASP A 150 10.64 5.11 -12.70
C ASP A 150 9.66 4.17 -11.99
N GLU A 151 9.62 2.91 -12.38
CA GLU A 151 8.82 1.86 -11.74
C GLU A 151 9.21 1.68 -10.27
N ILE A 152 10.51 1.66 -9.95
CA ILE A 152 11.04 1.62 -8.59
C ILE A 152 10.61 2.86 -7.80
N ASN A 153 10.72 4.04 -8.41
CA ASN A 153 10.33 5.30 -7.76
C ASN A 153 8.83 5.36 -7.45
N ASN A 154 7.99 4.75 -8.29
CA ASN A 154 6.54 4.69 -8.06
C ASN A 154 6.20 3.62 -7.02
N ILE A 155 6.71 2.40 -7.17
CA ILE A 155 6.35 1.30 -6.26
C ILE A 155 6.87 1.52 -4.84
N ARG A 156 8.03 2.18 -4.65
CA ARG A 156 8.52 2.50 -3.30
C ARG A 156 7.55 3.41 -2.55
N LYS A 157 6.90 4.35 -3.24
CA LYS A 157 5.87 5.23 -2.64
C LYS A 157 4.68 4.40 -2.20
N VAL A 158 4.22 3.47 -3.05
CA VAL A 158 3.14 2.53 -2.70
C VAL A 158 3.50 1.71 -1.45
N TYR A 159 4.71 1.15 -1.38
CA TYR A 159 5.18 0.44 -0.18
C TYR A 159 5.27 1.34 1.05
N ALA A 160 5.57 2.63 0.88
CA ALA A 160 5.59 3.59 1.97
C ALA A 160 4.21 3.74 2.65
N LEU A 161 3.09 3.51 1.96
CA LEU A 161 1.77 3.48 2.60
C LEU A 161 1.73 2.45 3.74
N TYR A 162 2.40 1.31 3.57
CA TYR A 162 2.46 0.27 4.59
C TYR A 162 3.27 0.70 5.82
N THR A 163 4.23 1.63 5.67
CA THR A 163 5.00 2.17 6.81
C THR A 163 4.11 2.93 7.79
N ILE A 164 3.14 3.70 7.27
CA ILE A 164 2.15 4.40 8.09
C ILE A 164 1.07 3.44 8.52
N PHE A 165 0.58 2.60 7.61
CA PHE A 165 -0.65 1.86 7.88
C PHE A 165 -0.42 0.64 8.77
N TYR A 166 0.80 0.12 8.86
CA TYR A 166 1.07 -1.04 9.70
C TYR A 166 1.20 -0.68 11.19
N GLU A 167 0.34 -1.24 12.03
CA GLU A 167 0.31 -1.15 13.51
C GLU A 167 0.13 0.24 14.14
N ASN A 168 0.03 1.31 13.37
CA ASN A 168 -0.09 2.67 13.91
C ASN A 168 -1.52 3.05 14.35
N ASN A 169 -2.31 2.12 14.91
CA ASN A 169 -3.75 2.30 15.06
C ASN A 169 -4.22 3.38 16.06
N LYS A 170 -3.32 4.09 16.77
CA LYS A 170 -3.69 4.99 17.89
C LYS A 170 -2.78 6.19 18.19
N ASN A 171 -1.57 6.29 17.62
CA ASN A 171 -0.56 7.30 18.02
C ASN A 171 -0.01 8.08 16.81
N TRP A 172 -0.89 8.67 16.03
CA TRP A 172 -0.56 9.35 14.76
C TRP A 172 0.24 10.65 14.90
N GLY A 173 0.45 11.16 16.13
CA GLY A 173 1.07 12.46 16.37
C GLY A 173 0.23 13.64 15.85
N SER A 174 0.51 14.87 16.32
CA SER A 174 -0.13 16.08 15.79
C SER A 174 0.78 16.74 14.74
N CYS A 175 0.28 16.91 13.52
CA CYS A 175 0.97 17.69 12.50
C CYS A 175 0.74 19.19 12.77
N ASN A 176 1.76 19.90 13.23
CA ASN A 176 1.76 21.36 13.26
C ASN A 176 2.23 21.85 11.89
N SER A 177 1.51 22.84 11.31
CA SER A 177 1.42 23.19 9.89
C SER A 177 2.70 23.22 9.05
N ASP A 178 3.87 23.44 9.66
CA ASP A 178 5.12 23.68 8.94
C ASP A 178 5.98 22.40 8.81
N LYS A 179 5.61 21.29 9.47
CA LYS A 179 6.31 19.99 9.44
C LYS A 179 5.56 18.90 8.65
N CYS A 180 4.60 19.30 7.84
CA CYS A 180 3.69 18.37 7.16
C CYS A 180 4.16 17.97 5.75
N GLU A 181 5.40 18.25 5.34
CA GLU A 181 5.92 17.97 3.98
C GLU A 181 5.74 16.50 3.59
N TYR A 182 5.95 15.55 4.51
CA TYR A 182 5.71 14.15 4.20
C TYR A 182 4.23 13.76 4.06
N MET A 183 3.27 14.61 4.45
CA MET A 183 1.87 14.39 4.05
C MET A 183 1.73 14.44 2.53
N ASP A 184 2.48 15.30 1.83
CA ASP A 184 2.49 15.31 0.36
C ASP A 184 3.02 13.98 -0.18
N TYR A 185 4.09 13.45 0.42
CA TYR A 185 4.62 12.13 0.05
C TYR A 185 3.61 10.98 0.20
N PHE A 186 2.81 10.98 1.27
CA PHE A 186 1.78 9.95 1.46
C PHE A 186 0.53 10.18 0.61
N GLY A 187 0.19 11.43 0.30
CA GLY A 187 -0.81 11.76 -0.71
C GLY A 187 -0.39 11.28 -2.11
N GLU A 188 0.86 11.54 -2.49
CA GLU A 188 1.46 11.03 -3.73
C GLU A 188 1.49 9.49 -3.75
N ALA A 189 1.81 8.86 -2.63
CA ALA A 189 1.79 7.41 -2.52
C ALA A 189 0.40 6.81 -2.77
N LEU A 190 -0.66 7.48 -2.31
CA LEU A 190 -2.04 7.08 -2.63
C LEU A 190 -2.34 7.29 -4.11
N ASP A 191 -1.92 8.41 -4.69
CA ASP A 191 -2.07 8.67 -6.13
C ASP A 191 -1.39 7.55 -6.95
N GLU A 192 -0.16 7.18 -6.60
CA GLU A 192 0.57 6.09 -7.24
C GLU A 192 -0.09 4.73 -7.04
N PHE A 193 -0.67 4.47 -5.88
CA PHE A 193 -1.41 3.24 -5.64
C PHE A 193 -2.62 3.12 -6.57
N ILE A 194 -3.41 4.20 -6.72
CA ILE A 194 -4.56 4.22 -7.63
C ILE A 194 -4.11 4.17 -9.10
N ASN A 195 -3.02 4.86 -9.46
CA ASN A 195 -2.43 4.77 -10.79
C ASN A 195 -1.94 3.34 -11.10
N GLY A 196 -1.38 2.64 -10.11
CA GLY A 196 -1.03 1.22 -10.17
C GLY A 196 -2.22 0.32 -10.50
N ILE A 197 -3.36 0.53 -9.82
CA ILE A 197 -4.61 -0.19 -10.11
C ILE A 197 -5.02 0.02 -11.57
N ASN A 198 -5.05 1.28 -12.02
CA ASN A 198 -5.51 1.62 -13.37
C ASN A 198 -4.55 1.08 -14.44
N SER A 199 -3.25 1.28 -14.26
CA SER A 199 -2.22 0.88 -15.23
C SER A 199 -2.12 -0.64 -15.35
N CYS A 200 -2.25 -1.38 -14.26
CA CYS A 200 -2.16 -2.84 -14.25
C CYS A 200 -3.47 -3.57 -14.56
N SER A 201 -4.59 -2.86 -14.68
CA SER A 201 -5.89 -3.49 -15.00
C SER A 201 -5.99 -4.03 -16.43
N GLY A 202 -5.27 -3.43 -17.38
CA GLY A 202 -5.28 -3.83 -18.80
C GLY A 202 -3.97 -4.45 -19.29
N LYS A 203 -2.95 -4.55 -18.43
CA LYS A 203 -1.63 -5.10 -18.79
C LYS A 203 -1.59 -6.62 -18.65
N PRO A 204 -0.80 -7.31 -19.48
CA PRO A 204 -0.61 -8.75 -19.35
C PRO A 204 0.07 -9.10 -18.01
N SER A 205 -0.20 -10.30 -17.50
CA SER A 205 0.36 -10.82 -16.24
C SER A 205 1.89 -11.03 -16.26
N THR A 206 2.55 -10.72 -17.39
CA THR A 206 4.00 -10.86 -17.58
C THR A 206 4.77 -9.58 -17.26
N ASP A 207 4.12 -8.42 -17.18
CA ASP A 207 4.73 -7.13 -16.82
C ASP A 207 5.28 -7.17 -15.38
N ASN A 208 6.55 -6.79 -15.20
CA ASN A 208 7.25 -6.94 -13.94
C ASN A 208 6.74 -5.97 -12.86
N TYR A 209 6.43 -4.72 -13.25
CA TYR A 209 5.83 -3.75 -12.34
C TYR A 209 4.47 -4.25 -11.84
N CYS A 210 3.63 -4.78 -12.74
CA CYS A 210 2.33 -5.28 -12.33
C CYS A 210 2.40 -6.52 -11.44
N LYS A 211 3.40 -7.39 -11.62
CA LYS A 211 3.64 -8.51 -10.68
C LYS A 211 4.05 -8.01 -9.30
N GLU A 212 4.91 -7.00 -9.23
CA GLU A 212 5.31 -6.39 -7.96
C GLU A 212 4.11 -5.71 -7.28
N PHE A 213 3.33 -4.95 -8.06
CA PHE A 213 2.12 -4.29 -7.59
C PHE A 213 1.04 -5.27 -7.12
N ASP A 214 0.87 -6.39 -7.83
CA ASP A 214 -0.04 -7.48 -7.44
C ASP A 214 0.31 -8.04 -6.05
N GLU A 215 1.60 -8.21 -5.74
CA GLU A 215 2.03 -8.66 -4.42
C GLU A 215 1.62 -7.68 -3.33
N PHE A 216 1.78 -6.37 -3.56
CA PHE A 216 1.30 -5.34 -2.64
C PHE A 216 -0.23 -5.35 -2.49
N VAL A 217 -0.99 -5.46 -3.58
CA VAL A 217 -2.45 -5.54 -3.54
C VAL A 217 -2.91 -6.78 -2.76
N ASN A 218 -2.26 -7.92 -2.94
CA ASN A 218 -2.60 -9.16 -2.24
C ASN A 218 -2.28 -9.08 -0.74
N LEU A 219 -1.17 -8.46 -0.36
CA LEU A 219 -0.86 -8.14 1.04
C LEU A 219 -1.99 -7.35 1.72
N CYS A 220 -2.58 -6.40 1.00
CA CYS A 220 -3.69 -5.59 1.50
C CYS A 220 -5.04 -6.35 1.53
N LYS A 221 -5.16 -7.51 0.86
CA LYS A 221 -6.36 -8.37 0.94
C LYS A 221 -6.33 -9.29 2.15
N ASP A 222 -5.15 -9.64 2.64
CA ASP A 222 -5.03 -10.45 3.82
C ASP A 222 -5.68 -9.71 4.99
N LYS A 223 -6.49 -10.42 5.78
CA LYS A 223 -7.15 -9.89 6.99
C LYS A 223 -6.13 -9.68 8.12
N ASN A 224 -5.00 -9.07 7.80
CA ASN A 224 -4.00 -8.68 8.76
C ASN A 224 -4.62 -7.55 9.61
N GLN A 225 -4.95 -7.86 10.87
CA GLN A 225 -5.52 -6.89 11.80
C GLN A 225 -4.62 -5.66 12.00
N ASN A 226 -3.34 -5.76 11.61
CA ASN A 226 -2.37 -4.70 11.76
C ASN A 226 -2.23 -3.82 10.50
N ALA A 227 -2.78 -4.19 9.34
CA ALA A 227 -2.73 -3.36 8.13
C ALA A 227 -3.82 -2.27 8.17
N GLY A 228 -3.45 -1.00 8.23
CA GLY A 228 -4.39 0.14 8.30
C GLY A 228 -5.22 0.34 7.03
N ILE A 229 -4.84 -0.31 5.92
CA ILE A 229 -5.59 -0.42 4.68
C ILE A 229 -6.03 -1.87 4.46
N SER A 230 -7.24 -2.08 3.94
CA SER A 230 -7.76 -3.40 3.60
C SER A 230 -8.50 -3.36 2.25
N ILE A 231 -8.38 -4.44 1.48
CA ILE A 231 -8.94 -4.53 0.13
C ILE A 231 -9.80 -5.79 0.00
N TYR A 232 -10.99 -5.65 -0.57
CA TYR A 232 -11.91 -6.76 -0.81
C TYR A 232 -12.45 -6.76 -2.23
N HIS A 233 -12.76 -7.95 -2.75
CA HIS A 233 -13.47 -8.10 -4.03
C HIS A 233 -14.98 -7.94 -3.90
N GLU A 234 -15.50 -7.91 -2.69
CA GLU A 234 -16.91 -7.74 -2.38
C GLU A 234 -17.08 -6.61 -1.38
N TYR A 235 -18.27 -6.00 -1.39
CA TYR A 235 -18.62 -5.04 -0.36
C TYR A 235 -18.81 -5.78 0.97
N MET A 236 -17.99 -5.47 1.96
CA MET A 236 -17.98 -6.21 3.24
C MET A 236 -18.88 -5.59 4.32
N GLY A 237 -19.46 -4.41 4.09
CA GLY A 237 -20.19 -3.68 5.13
C GLY A 237 -19.31 -3.38 6.36
N TYR A 238 -19.95 -3.11 7.50
CA TYR A 238 -19.25 -2.92 8.76
C TYR A 238 -18.73 -4.24 9.33
N SER A 239 -17.45 -4.30 9.69
CA SER A 239 -16.86 -5.46 10.38
C SER A 239 -16.74 -5.20 11.90
N PRO A 240 -17.13 -6.16 12.77
CA PRO A 240 -16.98 -6.05 14.22
C PRO A 240 -15.53 -5.87 14.69
N ASP A 241 -14.55 -6.36 13.91
CA ASP A 241 -13.12 -6.24 14.21
C ASP A 241 -12.50 -4.91 13.75
N GLY A 242 -13.32 -3.98 13.21
CA GLY A 242 -12.89 -2.66 12.78
C GLY A 242 -12.11 -2.63 11.46
N SER A 243 -11.93 -3.77 10.78
CA SER A 243 -11.14 -3.84 9.54
C SER A 243 -11.75 -3.11 8.34
N ASN A 244 -13.08 -2.88 8.33
CA ASN A 244 -13.85 -2.33 7.19
C ASN A 244 -14.66 -1.09 7.60
N LYS A 245 -14.06 -0.23 8.41
CA LYS A 245 -14.78 0.86 9.08
C LYS A 245 -15.04 2.07 8.18
N TYR A 246 -14.12 2.37 7.27
CA TYR A 246 -14.21 3.56 6.40
C TYR A 246 -13.91 3.18 4.94
N LEU A 247 -14.93 3.17 4.09
CA LEU A 247 -14.74 2.94 2.66
C LEU A 247 -14.07 4.17 2.04
N LEU A 248 -12.85 3.99 1.50
CA LEU A 248 -12.09 5.04 0.84
C LEU A 248 -12.48 5.16 -0.63
N SER A 249 -12.52 4.03 -1.34
CA SER A 249 -12.82 4.01 -2.77
C SER A 249 -13.26 2.64 -3.26
N VAL A 250 -13.90 2.64 -4.43
CA VAL A 250 -14.22 1.44 -5.20
C VAL A 250 -13.61 1.60 -6.58
N GLU A 251 -12.63 0.76 -6.89
CA GLU A 251 -11.92 0.77 -8.17
C GLU A 251 -12.15 -0.55 -8.91
N LYS A 252 -11.89 -0.59 -10.21
CA LYS A 252 -11.93 -1.82 -11.01
C LYS A 252 -10.50 -2.30 -11.23
N TYR A 253 -10.19 -3.54 -10.84
CA TYR A 253 -8.89 -4.17 -11.03
C TYR A 253 -9.04 -5.57 -11.61
N LYS A 254 -8.45 -5.82 -12.78
CA LYS A 254 -8.50 -7.13 -13.48
C LYS A 254 -9.93 -7.68 -13.56
N ASP A 255 -10.83 -6.82 -14.05
CA ASP A 255 -12.26 -7.09 -14.23
C ASP A 255 -13.06 -7.41 -12.96
N LYS A 256 -12.49 -7.16 -11.77
CA LYS A 256 -13.16 -7.30 -10.49
C LYS A 256 -13.21 -5.95 -9.76
N PRO A 257 -14.28 -5.66 -9.01
CA PRO A 257 -14.24 -4.52 -8.10
C PRO A 257 -13.20 -4.76 -7.01
N LEU A 258 -12.55 -3.67 -6.58
CA LEU A 258 -11.73 -3.57 -5.39
C LEU A 258 -12.35 -2.51 -4.50
N TYR A 259 -12.85 -2.94 -3.34
CA TYR A 259 -13.30 -2.07 -2.27
C TYR A 259 -12.13 -1.82 -1.34
N ILE A 260 -11.66 -0.58 -1.28
CA ILE A 260 -10.51 -0.15 -0.48
C ILE A 260 -11.03 0.54 0.77
N TYR A 261 -10.66 0.03 1.94
CA TYR A 261 -11.05 0.57 3.23
C TYR A 261 -9.85 1.05 4.03
N LEU A 262 -10.08 2.10 4.82
CA LEU A 262 -9.21 2.51 5.91
C LEU A 262 -9.78 1.98 7.23
N LYS A 263 -8.89 1.57 8.13
CA LYS A 263 -9.26 1.16 9.48
C LYS A 263 -9.55 2.33 10.40
N ASP A 264 -8.84 3.44 10.20
CA ASP A 264 -8.99 4.65 10.99
C ASP A 264 -9.23 5.87 10.09
N LYS A 265 -10.18 6.71 10.48
CA LYS A 265 -10.49 7.95 9.77
C LYS A 265 -9.36 8.97 9.92
N GLU A 266 -8.61 8.93 11.01
CA GLU A 266 -7.48 9.83 11.23
C GLU A 266 -6.37 9.65 10.18
N MET A 267 -6.29 8.47 9.55
CA MET A 267 -5.35 8.20 8.46
C MET A 267 -5.56 9.12 7.24
N LEU A 268 -6.76 9.66 7.08
CA LEU A 268 -7.05 10.63 6.03
C LEU A 268 -6.22 11.91 6.14
N ASN A 269 -5.78 12.26 7.35
CA ASN A 269 -4.94 13.42 7.54
C ASN A 269 -3.62 13.28 6.78
N PHE A 270 -3.09 12.06 6.62
CA PHE A 270 -1.88 11.77 5.86
C PHE A 270 -2.12 11.69 4.35
N LEU A 271 -3.37 11.45 3.94
CA LEU A 271 -3.74 11.27 2.53
C LEU A 271 -4.35 12.53 1.92
N LYS A 272 -4.67 13.55 2.72
CA LYS A 272 -5.46 14.73 2.32
C LYS A 272 -4.92 15.50 1.11
N THR A 273 -3.61 15.39 0.87
CA THR A 273 -2.85 16.08 -0.18
C THR A 273 -2.91 15.33 -1.52
N SER A 274 -3.43 14.10 -1.51
CA SER A 274 -3.63 13.27 -2.70
C SER A 274 -4.54 13.96 -3.73
N ASN A 275 -4.07 13.99 -4.99
CA ASN A 275 -4.88 14.49 -6.10
C ASN A 275 -6.13 13.64 -6.29
N PHE A 276 -6.05 12.33 -6.05
CA PHE A 276 -7.20 11.43 -6.08
C PHE A 276 -8.32 11.88 -5.14
N LEU A 277 -7.99 12.29 -3.91
CA LEU A 277 -8.98 12.78 -2.94
C LEU A 277 -9.50 14.17 -3.29
N SER A 278 -8.68 15.03 -3.91
CA SER A 278 -9.10 16.38 -4.34
C SER A 278 -10.05 16.35 -5.54
N ASN A 279 -9.85 15.42 -6.47
CA ASN A 279 -10.63 15.31 -7.72
C ASN A 279 -11.95 14.55 -7.54
N LYS A 280 -12.10 13.81 -6.44
CA LYS A 280 -13.38 13.19 -6.05
C LYS A 280 -13.97 14.06 -4.93
N SER A 281 -15.24 14.46 -4.99
CA SER A 281 -15.91 15.10 -3.85
C SER A 281 -16.09 14.06 -2.73
N THR A 282 -15.02 13.78 -1.98
CA THR A 282 -14.88 12.57 -1.17
C THR A 282 -15.68 12.68 0.12
N THR A 283 -16.95 12.28 0.06
CA THR A 283 -17.70 11.91 1.28
C THR A 283 -17.32 10.48 1.64
N ILE A 284 -16.42 10.33 2.61
CA ILE A 284 -16.05 9.01 3.13
C ILE A 284 -17.21 8.51 3.97
N ALA A 285 -17.88 7.47 3.46
CA ALA A 285 -18.99 6.86 4.14
C ALA A 285 -18.46 6.10 5.38
N ALA A 286 -18.74 6.62 6.56
CA ALA A 286 -18.67 5.83 7.78
C ALA A 286 -19.77 4.77 7.67
N THR A 287 -19.41 3.50 7.57
CA THR A 287 -20.36 2.40 7.45
C THR A 287 -20.99 2.11 8.82
N SER A 288 -21.78 3.03 9.37
CA SER A 288 -22.59 2.76 10.57
C SER A 288 -23.86 2.04 10.15
N VAL A 289 -23.85 0.71 10.23
CA VAL A 289 -25.08 -0.07 10.11
C VAL A 289 -25.87 0.05 11.40
N VAL A 290 -26.79 1.02 11.45
CA VAL A 290 -28.12 0.81 12.01
C VAL A 290 -29.12 1.50 11.06
N GLY A 291 -29.60 0.72 10.08
CA GLY A 291 -30.74 1.09 9.23
C GLY A 291 -30.42 2.04 8.06
N SER A 292 -30.50 1.51 6.85
CA SER A 292 -30.79 2.26 5.62
C SER A 292 -29.70 3.21 5.10
N ALA A 293 -28.85 2.72 4.19
CA ALA A 293 -28.35 3.55 3.08
C ALA A 293 -27.74 2.66 1.98
N ILE A 294 -28.56 2.35 0.98
CA ILE A 294 -28.08 2.17 -0.39
C ILE A 294 -27.49 3.54 -0.78
N GLY A 295 -26.17 3.62 -0.86
CA GLY A 295 -25.43 4.86 -1.14
C GLY A 295 -24.38 4.67 -2.23
N LEU A 296 -24.77 3.97 -3.31
CA LEU A 296 -24.04 3.96 -4.59
C LEU A 296 -24.01 5.40 -5.13
N SER A 297 -22.92 6.11 -4.84
CA SER A 297 -22.69 7.49 -5.30
C SER A 297 -22.50 7.60 -6.82
N SER A 298 -22.65 6.51 -7.57
CA SER A 298 -22.59 6.48 -9.04
C SER A 298 -23.98 6.51 -9.71
N ILE A 299 -25.07 6.23 -8.98
CA ILE A 299 -26.43 6.21 -9.58
C ILE A 299 -27.05 7.62 -9.62
N PHE A 300 -26.72 8.50 -8.67
CA PHE A 300 -27.31 9.84 -8.62
C PHE A 300 -26.81 10.79 -9.71
N TYR A 301 -25.62 10.58 -10.28
CA TYR A 301 -25.14 11.40 -11.41
C TYR A 301 -25.98 11.19 -12.68
N TYR A 302 -26.43 9.95 -12.93
CA TYR A 302 -27.27 9.65 -14.09
C TYR A 302 -28.71 10.15 -13.96
N PHE A 303 -29.27 10.21 -12.74
CA PHE A 303 -30.60 10.80 -12.53
C PHE A 303 -30.60 12.33 -12.50
N TYR A 304 -29.51 12.96 -12.05
CA TYR A 304 -29.40 14.43 -12.06
C TYR A 304 -29.29 15.01 -13.47
N LYS A 305 -28.60 14.31 -14.39
CA LYS A 305 -28.41 14.76 -15.78
C LYS A 305 -29.62 14.54 -16.68
N VAL A 306 -30.56 13.65 -16.29
CA VAL A 306 -31.70 13.26 -17.14
C VAL A 306 -33.02 13.92 -16.72
N ASN A 307 -33.16 14.48 -15.51
CA ASN A 307 -34.46 14.94 -15.00
C ASN A 307 -34.58 16.42 -14.60
N LEU A 308 -33.65 17.30 -15.00
CA LEU A 308 -33.80 18.74 -14.74
C LEU A 308 -34.27 19.59 -15.92
N ASN A 309 -34.48 19.02 -17.12
CA ASN A 309 -34.96 19.81 -18.26
C ASN A 309 -36.44 19.63 -18.64
N ASP A 310 -37.16 18.62 -18.14
CA ASP A 310 -38.52 18.34 -18.64
C ASP A 310 -39.64 18.23 -17.59
N ILE A 311 -39.37 18.24 -16.28
CA ILE A 311 -40.41 17.93 -15.26
C ILE A 311 -41.11 19.17 -14.65
N PHE A 312 -40.60 20.39 -14.83
CA PHE A 312 -41.28 21.58 -14.28
C PHE A 312 -42.40 22.16 -15.15
N LYS A 313 -42.85 21.47 -16.22
CA LYS A 313 -43.84 22.05 -17.13
C LYS A 313 -45.28 21.58 -17.03
N TYR A 314 -45.66 20.61 -16.18
CA TYR A 314 -47.08 20.25 -16.10
C TYR A 314 -47.62 19.87 -14.71
N LYS A 315 -48.74 20.55 -14.41
CA LYS A 315 -49.90 20.17 -13.59
C LYS A 315 -49.84 20.37 -12.07
N CYS A 316 -50.28 21.56 -11.66
CA CYS A 316 -51.28 21.68 -10.59
C CYS A 316 -52.59 22.21 -11.20
N CYS A 317 -53.63 21.37 -11.16
CA CYS A 317 -55.07 21.66 -11.10
C CYS A 317 -55.87 20.64 -11.92
N ILE A 318 -56.65 19.80 -11.21
CA ILE A 318 -58.08 19.51 -11.43
C ILE A 318 -58.41 18.25 -10.62
N THR A 319 -59.19 18.44 -9.55
CA THR A 319 -59.90 17.37 -8.84
C THR A 319 -61.35 17.43 -9.29
N ILE A 320 -61.81 16.44 -10.06
CA ILE A 320 -63.24 16.15 -10.27
C ILE A 320 -63.39 14.64 -10.13
N ASN A 321 -64.13 14.20 -9.11
CA ASN A 321 -64.60 12.83 -8.98
C ASN A 321 -66.13 12.87 -8.95
N ILE A 322 -66.76 12.47 -10.05
CA ILE A 322 -68.20 12.24 -10.14
C ILE A 322 -68.41 10.74 -9.95
N LYS A 323 -69.15 10.35 -8.91
CA LYS A 323 -69.93 9.10 -8.92
C LYS A 323 -71.21 9.28 -8.11
N TYR A 324 -72.32 9.31 -8.84
CA TYR A 324 -73.69 9.38 -8.33
C TYR A 324 -74.33 7.98 -8.36
N ALA A 325 -75.37 7.83 -7.52
CA ALA A 325 -76.31 6.71 -7.31
C ALA A 325 -75.85 5.64 -6.29
N SER A 326 -76.65 5.26 -5.28
CA SER A 326 -78.11 5.17 -5.25
C SER A 326 -78.77 5.65 -3.93
N LYS A 327 -80.00 6.13 -4.11
CA LYS A 327 -81.03 6.42 -3.09
C LYS A 327 -81.42 5.16 -2.31
N PHE A 328 -81.55 5.29 -0.99
CA PHE A 328 -82.66 4.73 -0.21
C PHE A 328 -82.93 5.64 0.99
N LEU A 329 -84.13 6.22 1.06
CA LEU A 329 -84.72 6.77 2.28
C LEU A 329 -86.18 6.26 2.32
N LEU A 330 -86.51 5.71 3.48
CA LEU A 330 -87.80 5.14 3.87
C LEU A 330 -88.95 6.15 3.74
N LEU A 331 -90.04 5.72 3.10
CA LEU A 331 -91.42 5.71 3.61
C LEU A 331 -92.34 5.00 2.60
#